data_AF-J2UI19-F1
#
_entry.id   AF-J2UI19-F1
#
_cell.length_a   1.000
_cell.length_b   1.000
_cell.length_c   1.000
_cell.angle_alpha   90.00
_cell.angle_beta   90.00
_cell.angle_gamma   90.00
#
_symmetry.space_group_name_H-M   'P 1'
#
loop_
_entity.id
_entity.type
_entity.pdbx_description
1 polymer ?
#
loop_
_entity_poly.entity_id
_entity_poly.type
_entity_poly.pdbx_seq_one_letter_code
_entity_poly.pdbx_strand_id
1 'polypeptide(L)'
;MLSNQDTLIQRITLRLNPRVCRVAVLPAPNDRERTQWYFQRYVSHLPAAGEIVLFDRSWYNRAGVEKVMGFCNDDQYEEFFRTVPEFERMLARSGIQLIKYWFSISDQEQNLRFLSRIHHLLRQMPRRERQKDYSRGPVPQEIIVPEIY
;
A
#
# COMPACT_ATOMS: atom_id res chain seq x y z
N MET A 1 1.97 -9.01 0.55
CA MET A 1 1.64 -9.10 1.98
C MET A 1 0.17 -9.45 2.07
N LEU A 2 -0.21 -10.57 2.67
CA LEU A 2 -1.62 -10.93 2.86
C LEU A 2 -2.12 -10.19 4.09
N SER A 3 -2.56 -8.95 3.90
CA SER A 3 -3.02 -8.09 4.98
C SER A 3 -4.42 -8.50 5.42
N ASN A 4 -4.56 -8.92 6.68
CA ASN A 4 -5.85 -8.98 7.38
C ASN A 4 -6.64 -7.66 7.30
N GLN A 5 -5.93 -6.56 7.07
CA GLN A 5 -6.46 -5.22 6.95
C GLN A 5 -7.51 -5.11 5.83
N ASP A 6 -7.30 -5.72 4.65
CA ASP A 6 -8.23 -5.64 3.53
C ASP A 6 -9.57 -6.27 3.89
N THR A 7 -9.54 -7.46 4.51
CA THR A 7 -10.76 -8.16 4.96
C THR A 7 -11.48 -7.40 6.07
N LEU A 8 -10.75 -6.76 6.98
CA LEU A 8 -11.36 -5.96 8.04
C LEU A 8 -11.99 -4.67 7.50
N ILE A 9 -11.28 -3.94 6.64
CA ILE A 9 -11.79 -2.71 6.01
C ILE A 9 -13.07 -3.03 5.24
N GLN A 10 -13.10 -4.13 4.49
CA GLN A 10 -14.32 -4.59 3.80
C GLN A 10 -15.46 -4.84 4.80
N ARG A 11 -15.21 -5.57 5.90
CA ARG A 11 -16.24 -5.84 6.92
C ARG A 11 -16.78 -4.59 7.59
N ILE A 12 -15.92 -3.60 7.86
CA ILE A 12 -16.33 -2.31 8.44
C ILE A 12 -17.17 -1.53 7.42
N THR A 13 -16.68 -1.42 6.19
CA THR A 13 -17.33 -0.62 5.12
C THR A 13 -18.69 -1.20 4.75
N LEU A 14 -18.86 -2.52 4.76
CA LEU A 14 -20.15 -3.19 4.48
C LEU A 14 -21.27 -2.84 5.47
N ARG A 15 -20.93 -2.37 6.67
CA ARG A 15 -21.90 -2.00 7.70
C ARG A 15 -22.13 -0.49 7.80
N LEU A 16 -21.41 0.31 6.99
CA LEU A 16 -21.46 1.76 7.03
C LEU A 16 -22.03 2.32 5.72
N ASN A 17 -22.59 3.53 5.79
CA ASN A 17 -23.05 4.23 4.61
C ASN A 17 -21.84 4.69 3.76
N PRO A 18 -21.74 4.30 2.48
CA PRO A 18 -20.61 4.65 1.62
C PRO A 18 -20.50 6.15 1.33
N ARG A 19 -21.55 6.94 1.58
CA ARG A 19 -21.49 8.41 1.48
C ARG A 19 -20.75 9.06 2.64
N VAL A 20 -20.63 8.35 3.75
CA VAL A 20 -20.04 8.84 5.01
C VAL A 20 -18.68 8.18 5.25
N CYS A 21 -18.52 6.93 4.84
CA CYS A 21 -17.29 6.17 5.01
C CYS A 21 -16.62 5.89 3.66
N ARG A 22 -15.34 6.28 3.53
CA ARG A 22 -14.51 5.98 2.35
C ARG A 22 -13.19 5.33 2.75
N VAL A 23 -12.64 4.55 1.82
CA VAL A 23 -11.33 3.91 1.98
C VAL A 23 -10.29 4.69 1.16
N ALA A 24 -9.21 5.12 1.81
CA ALA A 24 -8.04 5.71 1.15
C ALA A 24 -7.01 4.60 0.91
N VAL A 25 -6.85 4.21 -0.35
CA VAL A 25 -5.84 3.22 -0.80
C VAL A 25 -4.81 3.97 -1.63
N LEU A 26 -3.61 4.16 -1.09
CA LEU A 26 -2.53 4.85 -1.81
C LEU A 26 -1.55 3.83 -2.41
N PRO A 27 -1.28 3.88 -3.73
CA PRO A 27 -0.23 3.07 -4.33
C PRO A 27 1.16 3.58 -3.92
N ALA A 28 2.20 2.90 -4.40
CA ALA A 28 3.57 3.37 -4.26
C ALA A 28 3.69 4.84 -4.74
N PRO A 29 4.49 5.69 -4.05
CA PRO A 29 4.60 7.09 -4.41
C PRO A 29 5.25 7.26 -5.78
N ASN A 30 4.65 8.11 -6.62
CA ASN A 30 5.23 8.52 -7.89
C ASN A 30 6.43 9.48 -7.70
N ASP A 31 7.17 9.78 -8.76
CA ASP A 31 8.40 10.58 -8.66
C ASP A 31 8.17 11.97 -8.05
N ARG A 32 7.03 12.60 -8.36
CA ARG A 32 6.67 13.89 -7.77
C ARG A 32 6.30 13.78 -6.29
N GLU A 33 5.57 12.75 -5.89
CA GLU A 33 5.21 12.49 -4.49
C GLU A 33 6.46 12.18 -3.64
N ARG A 34 7.51 11.59 -4.24
CA ARG A 34 8.79 11.34 -3.56
C ARG A 34 9.55 12.64 -3.24
N THR A 35 9.38 13.68 -4.05
CA THR A 35 9.98 15.00 -3.79
C THR A 35 9.13 15.90 -2.90
N GLN A 36 7.90 15.48 -2.58
CA GLN A 36 7.00 16.22 -1.70
C GLN A 36 7.29 15.94 -0.23
N TRP A 37 6.71 16.76 0.64
CA TRP A 37 6.66 16.43 2.04
C TRP A 37 5.90 15.11 2.25
N TYR A 38 6.46 14.20 3.04
CA TYR A 38 5.97 12.82 3.15
C TYR A 38 4.48 12.71 3.50
N PHE A 39 3.99 13.56 4.41
CA PHE A 39 2.60 13.56 4.84
C PHE A 39 1.64 14.20 3.82
N GLN A 40 2.14 14.97 2.84
CA GLN A 40 1.33 15.74 1.90
C GLN A 40 0.31 14.88 1.17
N ARG A 41 0.73 13.72 0.65
CA ARG A 41 -0.17 12.79 -0.05
C ARG A 41 -1.27 12.23 0.85
N TYR A 42 -1.01 12.06 2.15
CA TYR A 42 -1.98 11.55 3.10
C TYR A 42 -2.96 12.65 3.56
N VAL A 43 -2.48 13.88 3.69
CA VAL A 43 -3.30 15.05 4.08
C VAL A 43 -4.45 15.27 3.10
N SER A 44 -4.21 15.08 1.79
CA SER A 44 -5.26 15.16 0.76
C SER A 44 -6.42 14.18 0.95
N HIS A 45 -6.25 13.15 1.78
CA HIS A 45 -7.28 12.15 2.06
C HIS A 45 -7.90 12.28 3.46
N LEU A 46 -7.55 13.28 4.26
CA LEU A 46 -8.15 13.47 5.59
C LEU A 46 -9.68 13.68 5.51
N PRO A 47 -10.43 13.30 6.55
CA PRO A 47 -11.88 13.45 6.58
C PRO A 47 -12.30 14.92 6.71
N ALA A 48 -13.40 15.27 6.07
CA ALA A 48 -14.19 16.45 6.44
C ALA A 48 -15.11 16.14 7.65
N ALA A 49 -15.82 17.17 8.15
CA ALA A 49 -16.75 16.99 9.25
C ALA A 49 -17.84 15.96 8.91
N GLY A 50 -18.00 14.96 9.79
CA GLY A 50 -18.95 13.87 9.61
C GLY A 50 -18.45 12.73 8.72
N GLU A 51 -17.28 12.83 8.09
CA GLU A 51 -16.71 11.75 7.30
C GLU A 51 -15.88 10.77 8.15
N ILE A 52 -15.86 9.51 7.71
CA ILE A 52 -14.99 8.47 8.21
C ILE A 52 -14.05 8.06 7.07
N VAL A 53 -12.75 8.10 7.33
CA VAL A 53 -11.74 7.67 6.35
C VAL A 53 -10.95 6.50 6.92
N LEU A 54 -11.01 5.37 6.21
CA LEU A 54 -10.23 4.18 6.51
C LEU A 54 -8.99 4.16 5.62
N PHE A 55 -7.80 4.27 6.20
CA PHE A 55 -6.55 4.12 5.44
C PHE A 55 -6.21 2.63 5.28
N ASP A 56 -6.20 2.14 4.04
CA ASP A 56 -5.56 0.88 3.69
C ASP A 56 -4.06 1.15 3.50
N ARG A 57 -3.31 0.90 4.57
CA ARG A 57 -1.95 1.39 4.83
C ARG A 57 -1.90 2.92 4.97
N SER A 58 -1.17 3.39 5.96
CA SER A 58 -1.10 4.80 6.33
C SER A 58 0.32 5.35 6.16
N TRP A 59 0.58 6.54 6.72
CA TRP A 59 1.92 7.12 6.83
C TRP A 59 2.90 6.21 7.59
N TYR A 60 2.43 5.18 8.30
CA TYR A 60 3.29 4.18 8.94
C TYR A 60 4.03 3.24 7.96
N ASN A 61 3.79 3.34 6.65
CA ASN A 61 4.61 2.64 5.65
C ASN A 61 6.11 2.92 5.81
N ARG A 62 6.47 4.16 6.17
CA ARG A 62 7.86 4.55 6.43
C ARG A 62 8.49 3.78 7.59
N ALA A 63 7.72 3.53 8.64
CA ALA A 63 8.18 2.79 9.82
C ALA A 63 8.23 1.26 9.61
N GLY A 64 7.60 0.74 8.55
CA GLY A 64 7.50 -0.70 8.30
C GLY A 64 8.14 -1.09 6.98
N VAL A 65 7.33 -1.12 5.92
CA VAL A 65 7.71 -1.65 4.60
C VAL A 65 8.86 -0.86 3.99
N GLU A 66 8.86 0.47 4.06
CA GLU A 66 9.92 1.27 3.43
C GLU A 66 11.28 1.01 4.09
N LYS A 67 11.33 0.89 5.42
CA LYS A 67 12.58 0.59 6.14
C LYS A 67 13.10 -0.81 5.83
N VAL A 68 12.22 -1.82 5.83
CA VAL A 68 12.60 -3.21 5.57
C VAL A 68 13.05 -3.43 4.12
N MET A 69 12.41 -2.73 3.17
CA MET A 69 12.71 -2.85 1.75
C MET A 69 13.79 -1.87 1.25
N GLY A 70 14.28 -0.97 2.11
CA GLY A 70 15.28 0.03 1.73
C GLY A 70 14.73 1.14 0.82
N PHE A 71 13.44 1.46 0.91
CA PHE A 71 12.82 2.56 0.16
C PHE A 71 12.94 3.92 0.87
N CYS A 72 13.41 3.94 2.11
CA CYS A 72 13.79 5.14 2.83
C CYS A 72 15.22 4.99 3.39
N ASN A 73 15.92 6.12 3.55
CA ASN A 73 17.19 6.15 4.26
C ASN A 73 16.96 6.29 5.78
N ASP A 74 18.03 6.11 6.56
CA ASP A 74 17.96 6.12 8.02
C ASP A 74 17.53 7.49 8.55
N ASP A 75 18.01 8.58 7.94
CA ASP A 75 17.64 9.95 8.30
C ASP A 75 16.13 10.19 8.11
N GLN A 76 15.55 9.75 6.99
CA GLN A 76 14.12 9.87 6.71
C GLN A 76 13.28 9.04 7.68
N TYR A 77 13.78 7.87 8.07
CA TYR A 77 13.13 7.00 9.06
C TYR A 77 13.12 7.66 10.44
N GLU A 78 14.25 8.19 10.91
CA GLU A 78 14.32 8.90 12.19
C GLU A 78 13.46 10.17 12.18
N GLU A 79 13.54 10.95 11.11
CA GLU A 79 12.76 12.17 10.94
C GLU A 79 11.25 11.88 10.96
N PHE A 80 10.84 10.75 10.41
CA PHE A 80 9.45 10.30 10.50
C PHE A 80 8.99 10.07 11.94
N PHE A 81 9.80 9.44 12.78
CA PHE A 81 9.45 9.22 14.19
C PHE A 81 9.41 10.51 15.00
N ARG A 82 10.21 11.52 14.63
CA ARG A 82 10.13 12.86 15.22
C ARG A 82 8.86 13.59 14.79
N THR A 83 8.52 13.52 13.51
CA THR A 83 7.40 14.29 12.92
C THR A 83 6.03 13.68 13.22
N VAL A 84 5.89 12.35 13.18
CA VAL A 84 4.58 11.69 13.24
C VAL A 84 3.75 12.03 14.50
N PRO A 85 4.31 12.11 15.72
CA PRO A 85 3.53 12.46 16.90
C PRO A 85 3.04 13.91 16.86
N GLU A 86 3.82 14.82 16.27
CA GLU A 86 3.43 16.21 16.11
C GLU A 86 2.31 16.36 15.09
N PHE A 87 2.44 15.69 13.94
CA PHE A 87 1.41 15.63 12.92
C PHE A 87 0.09 15.09 13.48
N GLU A 88 0.11 13.95 14.17
CA GLU A 88 -1.10 13.37 14.77
C GLU A 88 -1.70 14.27 15.87
N ARG A 89 -0.86 14.97 16.64
CA ARG A 89 -1.31 15.93 17.65
C ARG A 89 -2.00 17.14 17.01
N MET A 90 -1.53 17.62 15.86
CA MET A 90 -2.19 18.68 15.12
C MET A 90 -3.59 18.25 14.67
N LEU A 91 -3.74 17.04 14.13
CA LEU A 91 -5.04 16.49 13.71
C LEU A 91 -5.99 16.30 14.90
N ALA A 92 -5.49 15.77 16.02
CA ALA A 92 -6.31 15.61 17.22
C ALA A 92 -6.81 16.96 17.76
N ARG A 93 -5.95 17.99 17.75
CA ARG A 93 -6.31 19.36 18.16
C ARG A 93 -7.33 20.01 17.22
N SER A 94 -7.35 19.64 15.95
CA SER A 94 -8.38 20.11 15.00
C SER A 94 -9.70 19.33 15.11
N GLY A 95 -9.83 18.41 16.07
CA GLY A 95 -11.05 17.64 16.31
C GLY A 95 -11.15 16.33 15.51
N ILE A 96 -10.09 15.94 14.79
CA ILE A 96 -10.07 14.65 14.08
C ILE A 96 -9.79 13.53 15.09
N GLN A 97 -10.69 12.53 15.13
CA GLN A 97 -10.50 11.34 15.95
C GLN A 97 -9.60 10.35 15.18
N LEU A 98 -8.37 10.15 15.68
CA LEU A 98 -7.41 9.20 15.12
C LEU A 98 -7.46 7.88 15.88
N ILE A 99 -7.79 6.79 15.18
CA ILE A 99 -7.76 5.43 15.72
C ILE A 99 -6.75 4.61 14.92
N LYS A 100 -5.76 4.05 15.60
CA LYS A 100 -4.67 3.28 14.99
C LYS A 100 -4.80 1.80 15.36
N TYR A 101 -4.97 0.95 14.36
CA TYR A 101 -5.01 -0.50 14.53
C TYR A 101 -3.72 -1.15 14.06
N TRP A 102 -3.14 -1.99 14.91
CA TRP A 102 -2.02 -2.85 14.56
C TRP A 102 -2.48 -4.31 14.59
N PHE A 103 -2.39 -4.99 13.45
CA PHE A 103 -2.77 -6.40 13.33
C PHE A 103 -1.52 -7.27 13.31
N SER A 104 -1.31 -8.02 14.39
CA SER A 104 -0.28 -9.05 14.45
C SER A 104 -0.87 -10.41 14.05
N ILE A 105 -0.16 -11.13 13.19
CA ILE A 105 -0.44 -12.53 12.84
C ILE A 105 0.81 -13.31 13.23
N SER A 106 0.66 -14.56 13.68
CA SER A 106 1.82 -15.43 13.89
C SER A 106 2.49 -15.78 12.57
N ASP A 107 3.82 -15.99 12.59
CA ASP A 107 4.58 -16.34 11.37
C ASP A 107 4.05 -17.62 10.70
N GLN A 108 3.61 -18.58 11.51
CA GLN A 108 2.99 -19.82 11.03
C GLN A 108 1.73 -19.53 10.21
N GLU A 109 0.83 -18.71 10.74
CA GLU A 109 -0.42 -18.35 10.06
C GLU A 109 -0.16 -17.46 8.84
N GLN A 110 0.84 -16.56 8.90
CA GLN A 110 1.28 -15.77 7.75
C GLN A 110 1.78 -16.67 6.61
N ASN A 111 2.61 -17.67 6.92
CA ASN A 111 3.13 -18.62 5.94
C ASN A 111 2.02 -19.49 5.34
N LEU A 112 1.11 -20.02 6.16
CA LEU A 112 -0.02 -20.82 5.68
C LEU A 112 -0.89 -20.05 4.69
N ARG A 113 -1.20 -18.78 4.98
CA ARG A 113 -1.94 -17.92 4.06
C ARG A 113 -1.18 -17.66 2.78
N PHE A 114 0.13 -17.44 2.88
CA PHE A 114 1.00 -17.23 1.72
C PHE A 114 0.97 -18.41 0.76
N LEU A 115 1.16 -19.63 1.28
CA LEU A 115 1.08 -20.87 0.49
C LEU A 115 -0.32 -21.09 -0.10
N SER A 116 -1.36 -20.84 0.69
CA SER A 116 -2.75 -20.97 0.24
C SER A 116 -3.06 -20.06 -0.96
N ARG A 117 -2.53 -18.83 -0.96
CA ARG A 117 -2.67 -17.87 -2.07
C ARG A 117 -1.94 -18.32 -3.32
N ILE A 118 -0.70 -18.81 -3.19
CA ILE A 118 0.07 -19.34 -4.34
C ILE A 118 -0.70 -20.46 -5.01
N HIS A 119 -1.19 -21.41 -4.21
CA HIS A 119 -1.93 -22.56 -4.72
C HIS A 119 -3.25 -22.14 -5.40
N HIS A 120 -3.97 -21.16 -4.85
CA HIS A 120 -5.17 -20.61 -5.48
C HIS A 120 -4.87 -19.91 -6.82
N LEU A 121 -3.81 -19.09 -6.88
CA LEU A 121 -3.39 -18.43 -8.11
C LEU A 121 -2.97 -19.44 -9.19
N LEU A 122 -2.23 -20.49 -8.83
CA LEU A 122 -1.85 -21.55 -9.76
C LEU A 122 -3.05 -22.29 -10.36
N ARG A 123 -4.19 -22.36 -9.64
CA ARG A 123 -5.44 -22.94 -10.15
C ARG A 123 -6.21 -22.01 -11.09
N GLN A 124 -6.04 -20.69 -10.96
CA GLN A 124 -6.75 -19.68 -11.76
C GLN A 124 -5.98 -19.23 -13.01
N MET A 125 -4.66 -19.44 -13.04
CA MET A 125 -3.86 -19.13 -14.22
C MET A 125 -4.23 -20.10 -15.36
N PRO A 126 -4.56 -19.61 -16.57
CA PRO A 126 -4.75 -20.50 -17.71
C PRO A 126 -3.46 -21.30 -17.92
N ARG A 127 -3.60 -22.59 -18.23
CA ARG A 127 -2.48 -23.48 -18.56
C ARG A 127 -1.64 -22.76 -19.62
N ARG A 128 -0.37 -22.48 -19.34
CA ARG A 128 0.54 -21.90 -20.33
C ARG A 128 0.71 -22.91 -21.46
N GLU A 129 -0.09 -22.79 -22.51
CA GLU A 129 0.14 -23.50 -23.76
C GLU A 129 1.39 -22.89 -24.38
N ARG A 130 2.47 -23.68 -24.44
CA ARG A 130 3.63 -23.31 -25.25
C ARG A 130 3.19 -23.42 -26.70
N GLN A 131 2.94 -22.29 -27.34
CA GLN A 131 2.73 -22.26 -28.78
C GLN A 131 4.04 -22.70 -29.45
N LYS A 132 4.00 -23.81 -30.19
CA LYS A 132 5.19 -24.39 -30.86
C LYS A 132 5.82 -23.42 -31.88
N ASP A 133 5.06 -22.42 -32.30
CA ASP A 133 5.45 -21.44 -33.32
C ASP A 133 6.17 -20.22 -32.74
N TYR A 134 6.38 -20.16 -31.42
CA TYR A 134 7.17 -19.09 -30.79
C TYR A 134 8.66 -19.39 -30.93
N SER A 135 9.22 -19.08 -32.10
CA SER A 135 10.68 -19.08 -32.30
C SER A 135 11.26 -17.78 -31.73
N ARG A 136 12.06 -17.88 -30.66
CA ARG A 136 12.96 -16.78 -30.29
C ARG A 136 14.04 -16.68 -31.36
N GLY A 137 13.81 -15.90 -32.40
CA GLY A 137 14.90 -15.40 -33.23
C GLY A 137 15.75 -14.41 -32.44
N PRO A 138 17.04 -14.23 -32.77
CA PRO A 138 17.79 -13.11 -32.25
C PRO A 138 17.04 -11.81 -32.57
N VAL A 139 16.99 -10.88 -31.62
CA VAL A 139 16.42 -9.55 -31.85
C VAL A 139 17.15 -8.96 -33.07
N PRO A 140 16.43 -8.48 -34.10
CA PRO A 140 17.06 -7.79 -35.23
C PRO A 140 17.94 -6.66 -34.70
N GLN A 141 19.19 -6.56 -35.18
CA GLN A 141 20.14 -5.54 -34.72
C GLN A 141 19.64 -4.10 -34.96
N GLU A 142 18.64 -3.93 -35.82
CA GLU A 142 18.04 -2.65 -36.21
C GLU A 142 16.78 -2.28 -35.43
N ILE A 143 16.38 -3.05 -34.41
CA ILE A 143 15.26 -2.64 -33.56
C ILE A 143 15.69 -1.41 -32.74
N ILE A 144 15.19 -0.25 -33.15
CA ILE A 144 15.27 0.97 -32.36
C ILE A 144 14.25 0.80 -31.24
N VAL A 145 14.71 0.40 -30.05
CA VAL A 145 13.93 0.49 -28.83
C VAL A 145 13.87 1.98 -28.47
N PRO A 146 12.70 2.65 -28.51
CA PRO A 146 12.62 4.00 -28.01
C PRO A 146 12.87 3.94 -26.51
N GLU A 147 14.01 4.45 -26.05
CA GLU A 147 14.18 4.86 -24.67
C GLU A 147 13.22 6.02 -24.45
N ILE A 148 12.02 5.75 -23.91
CA ILE A 148 11.19 6.62 -23.06
C ILE A 148 9.85 5.91 -22.88
N TYR A 149 9.57 5.46 -21.66
CA TYR A 149 8.46 5.92 -20.83
C TYR A 149 8.81 5.68 -19.36
#